data_AF-A0A7J3IG38-F1
#
_entry.id   AF-A0A7J3IG38-F1
#
_cell.length_a   1.000
_cell.length_b   1.000
_cell.length_c   1.000
_cell.angle_alpha   90.00
_cell.angle_beta   90.00
_cell.angle_gamma   90.00
#
_symmetry.space_group_name_H-M   'P 1'
#
loop_
_entity.id
_entity.type
_entity.pdbx_description
1 polymer ?
#
loop_
_entity_poly.entity_id
_entity_poly.type
_entity_poly.pdbx_seq_one_letter_code
_entity_poly.pdbx_strand_id
1 'polypeptide(L)'
;MKAVIKRFRRFAEMLPKIQYIRPKIPRSSFIRLVTLLLILIVASTIRLLPLRWGAYLNEFDPYFHYYVAKNISDKGLAYLFSWHDYAGWYPHGRDMRYVSNLGLTVTAVAVHKILSILGISLASNANPLDPLLSDPLYNLCVIFPIIATALTCVAIYILGRDLGREAVGLLAALLLGLDLSHIGRTSLGWFDDETIGILSAILTLTFFNRAIDNERDLRSSVVYAALAGVSLGYLCMSWGAARYIVAIIALFSFVLLVIKRYSSRLLLS
;
A
#
# COMPACT_ATOMS: atom_id res chain seq x y z
N MET A 1 -0.12 38.80 39.26
CA MET A 1 -1.51 38.87 38.74
C MET A 1 -1.63 39.57 37.37
N LYS A 2 -1.09 40.78 37.16
CA LYS A 2 -1.21 41.54 35.89
C LYS A 2 -0.63 40.84 34.63
N ALA A 3 0.45 40.05 34.78
CA ALA A 3 1.07 39.33 33.67
C ALA A 3 0.21 38.17 33.11
N VAL A 4 -0.55 37.50 33.98
CA VAL A 4 -1.44 36.39 33.62
C VAL A 4 -2.64 36.90 32.82
N ILE A 5 -3.21 38.03 33.26
CA ILE A 5 -4.33 38.70 32.59
C ILE A 5 -3.91 39.18 31.18
N LYS A 6 -2.67 39.68 31.02
CA LYS A 6 -2.13 40.10 29.71
C LYS A 6 -1.94 38.92 28.74
N ARG A 7 -1.53 37.75 29.25
CA ARG A 7 -1.45 36.51 28.44
C ARG A 7 -2.82 36.02 28.01
N PHE A 8 -3.81 36.02 28.91
CA PHE A 8 -5.19 35.66 28.59
C PHE A 8 -5.81 36.60 27.55
N ARG A 9 -5.56 37.91 27.64
CA ARG A 9 -6.04 38.89 26.67
C ARG A 9 -5.42 38.70 25.28
N ARG A 10 -4.11 38.43 25.19
CA ARG A 10 -3.45 38.06 23.92
C ARG A 10 -4.02 36.78 23.31
N PHE A 11 -4.32 35.78 24.14
CA PHE A 11 -4.92 34.52 23.67
C PHE A 11 -6.35 34.74 23.16
N ALA A 12 -7.14 35.55 23.88
CA ALA A 12 -8.49 35.96 23.48
C ALA A 12 -8.50 36.79 22.18
N GLU A 13 -7.48 37.61 21.93
CA GLU A 13 -7.30 38.37 20.68
C GLU A 13 -6.84 37.48 19.50
N MET A 14 -6.26 36.31 19.76
CA MET A 14 -5.87 35.33 18.73
C MET A 14 -7.02 34.40 18.33
N LEU A 15 -7.97 34.12 19.23
CA LEU A 15 -9.16 33.31 18.99
C LEU A 15 -10.00 33.74 17.76
N PRO A 16 -10.34 35.03 17.56
CA PRO A 16 -11.06 35.45 16.36
C PRO A 16 -10.20 35.33 15.09
N LYS A 17 -8.86 35.43 15.17
CA LYS A 17 -7.98 35.22 14.00
C LYS A 17 -7.97 33.76 13.51
N ILE A 18 -8.22 32.80 14.40
CA ILE A 18 -8.35 31.38 14.04
C ILE A 18 -9.67 31.12 13.27
N GLN A 19 -10.76 31.82 13.60
CA GLN A 19 -12.03 31.72 12.86
C GLN A 19 -11.92 32.19 11.39
N TYR A 20 -10.89 32.98 11.05
CA TYR A 20 -10.64 33.46 9.68
C TYR A 20 -9.70 32.57 8.86
N ILE A 21 -9.19 31.46 9.41
CA ILE A 21 -8.48 30.45 8.61
C ILE A 21 -9.54 29.59 7.93
N ARG A 22 -10.31 30.18 7.01
CA ARG A 22 -11.11 29.41 6.05
C ARG A 22 -10.15 28.93 4.98
N PRO A 23 -9.83 27.62 4.89
CA PRO A 23 -9.03 27.14 3.78
C PRO A 23 -9.79 27.47 2.48
N LYS A 24 -9.15 28.22 1.59
CA LYS A 24 -9.69 28.58 0.26
C LYS A 24 -9.67 27.36 -0.67
N ILE A 25 -10.27 26.25 -0.25
CA ILE A 25 -10.38 25.05 -1.06
C ILE A 25 -11.55 25.27 -2.04
N PRO A 26 -11.33 25.13 -3.36
CA PRO A 26 -12.42 25.17 -4.32
C PRO A 26 -13.48 24.13 -3.96
N ARG A 27 -14.77 24.46 -4.07
CA ARG A 27 -15.87 23.54 -3.73
C ARG A 27 -15.73 22.19 -4.44
N SER A 28 -15.28 22.20 -5.70
CA SER A 28 -15.01 20.99 -6.48
C SER A 28 -13.88 20.12 -5.91
N SER A 29 -12.80 20.72 -5.41
CA SER A 29 -11.72 20.00 -4.71
C SER A 29 -12.21 19.40 -3.39
N PHE A 30 -13.04 20.13 -2.66
CA PHE A 30 -13.60 19.66 -1.41
C PHE A 30 -14.52 18.44 -1.63
N ILE A 31 -15.44 18.52 -2.59
CA ILE A 31 -16.34 17.40 -2.94
C ILE A 31 -15.53 16.18 -3.36
N ARG A 32 -14.49 16.34 -4.19
CA ARG A 32 -13.60 15.25 -4.60
C ARG A 32 -12.93 14.58 -3.41
N LEU A 33 -12.33 15.37 -2.51
CA LEU A 33 -11.65 14.86 -1.33
C LEU A 33 -12.64 14.10 -0.42
N VAL A 34 -13.80 14.68 -0.15
CA VAL A 34 -14.84 14.04 0.68
C VAL A 34 -15.31 12.73 0.04
N THR A 35 -15.55 12.73 -1.28
CA THR A 35 -15.99 11.53 -2.01
C THR A 35 -14.93 10.43 -1.94
N LEU A 36 -13.66 10.77 -2.18
CA LEU A 36 -12.56 9.82 -2.07
C LEU A 36 -12.45 9.27 -0.64
N LEU A 37 -12.54 10.12 0.38
CA LEU A 37 -12.54 9.69 1.79
C LEU A 37 -13.70 8.73 2.10
N LEU A 38 -14.90 9.01 1.60
CA LEU A 38 -16.04 8.11 1.75
C LEU A 38 -15.79 6.76 1.08
N ILE A 39 -15.22 6.75 -0.13
CA ILE A 39 -14.82 5.51 -0.82
C ILE A 39 -13.82 4.71 0.03
N LEU A 40 -12.80 5.38 0.58
CA LEU A 40 -11.79 4.72 1.43
C LEU A 40 -12.40 4.15 2.72
N ILE A 41 -13.32 4.89 3.35
CA ILE A 41 -14.04 4.43 4.54
C ILE A 41 -14.87 3.19 4.21
N VAL A 42 -15.65 3.23 3.12
CA VAL A 42 -16.48 2.10 2.70
C VAL A 42 -15.61 0.87 2.37
N ALA A 43 -14.57 1.05 1.55
CA ALA A 43 -13.67 -0.04 1.16
C ALA A 43 -12.97 -0.69 2.37
N SER A 44 -12.58 0.12 3.36
CA SER A 44 -11.93 -0.37 4.59
C SER A 44 -12.93 -1.04 5.53
N THR A 45 -14.13 -0.48 5.68
CA THR A 45 -15.17 -1.02 6.58
C THR A 45 -15.65 -2.39 6.13
N ILE A 46 -15.83 -2.59 4.82
CA ILE A 46 -16.21 -3.90 4.27
C ILE A 46 -15.13 -4.95 4.58
N ARG A 47 -13.85 -4.58 4.48
CA ARG A 47 -12.73 -5.48 4.77
C ARG A 47 -12.55 -5.77 6.25
N LEU A 48 -13.13 -4.95 7.13
CA LEU A 48 -13.19 -5.18 8.57
C LEU A 48 -14.30 -6.14 9.00
N LEU A 49 -15.25 -6.52 8.12
CA LEU A 49 -16.34 -7.42 8.48
C LEU A 49 -15.90 -8.75 9.13
N PRO A 50 -14.75 -9.36 8.77
CA PRO A 50 -14.27 -10.58 9.45
C PRO A 50 -13.97 -10.40 10.93
N LEU A 51 -13.84 -9.17 11.42
CA LEU A 51 -13.63 -8.88 12.85
C LEU A 51 -14.73 -9.48 13.74
N ARG A 52 -15.92 -9.76 13.19
CA ARG A 52 -17.02 -10.45 13.90
C ARG A 52 -16.64 -11.83 14.44
N TRP A 53 -15.62 -12.46 13.87
CA TRP A 53 -15.10 -13.75 14.34
C TRP A 53 -13.79 -13.62 15.13
N GLY A 54 -13.21 -12.41 15.20
CA GLY A 54 -11.94 -12.13 15.85
C GLY A 54 -10.89 -11.59 14.88
N ALA A 55 -9.77 -11.13 15.44
CA ALA A 55 -8.65 -10.57 14.69
C ALA A 55 -7.59 -11.66 14.48
N TYR A 56 -7.79 -12.48 13.44
CA TYR A 56 -6.89 -13.58 13.11
C TYR A 56 -6.32 -13.42 11.71
N LEU A 57 -5.16 -14.04 11.46
CA LEU A 57 -4.76 -14.36 10.10
C LEU A 57 -5.73 -15.38 9.52
N ASN A 58 -6.24 -15.10 8.33
CA ASN A 58 -7.21 -15.93 7.64
C ASN A 58 -6.50 -16.86 6.65
N GLU A 59 -7.09 -18.03 6.42
CA GLU A 59 -6.49 -19.11 5.61
C GLU A 59 -5.11 -19.58 6.10
N PHE A 60 -4.39 -20.31 5.26
CA PHE A 60 -3.14 -20.98 5.62
C PHE A 60 -1.89 -20.21 5.17
N ASP A 61 -1.93 -19.58 4.00
CA ASP A 61 -0.78 -18.90 3.38
C ASP A 61 -0.28 -17.69 4.22
N PRO A 62 -1.15 -16.84 4.79
CA PRO A 62 -0.72 -15.71 5.63
C PRO A 62 0.11 -16.08 6.85
N TYR A 63 -0.08 -17.27 7.41
CA TYR A 63 0.74 -17.75 8.54
C TYR A 63 2.20 -17.98 8.12
N PHE A 64 2.44 -18.46 6.90
CA PHE A 64 3.79 -18.61 6.38
C PHE A 64 4.46 -17.24 6.19
N HIS A 65 3.73 -16.25 5.65
CA HIS A 65 4.26 -14.89 5.52
C HIS A 65 4.57 -14.23 6.85
N TYR A 66 3.69 -14.37 7.85
CA TYR A 66 3.95 -13.91 9.21
C TYR A 66 5.17 -14.61 9.82
N TYR A 67 5.30 -15.93 9.66
CA TYR A 67 6.46 -16.69 10.15
C TYR A 67 7.79 -16.17 9.57
N VAL A 68 7.82 -15.87 8.28
CA VAL A 68 8.99 -15.28 7.62
C VAL A 68 9.24 -13.87 8.13
N ALA A 69 8.21 -13.03 8.21
CA ALA A 69 8.32 -11.66 8.73
C ALA A 69 8.84 -11.64 10.17
N LYS A 70 8.39 -12.58 11.02
CA LYS A 70 8.85 -12.73 12.40
C LYS A 70 10.34 -13.08 12.46
N ASN A 71 10.77 -14.06 11.67
CA ASN A 71 12.20 -14.42 11.60
C ASN A 71 13.07 -13.25 11.10
N ILE A 72 12.61 -12.49 10.11
CA ILE A 72 13.32 -11.29 9.62
C ILE A 72 13.34 -10.19 10.69
N SER A 73 12.25 -10.01 11.45
CA SER A 73 12.19 -9.04 12.53
C SER A 73 13.20 -9.36 13.64
N ASP A 74 13.26 -10.63 14.05
CA ASP A 74 14.05 -11.07 15.20
C ASP A 74 15.54 -11.24 14.87
N LYS A 75 15.87 -11.79 13.69
CA LYS A 75 17.26 -12.13 13.29
C LYS A 75 17.86 -11.17 12.26
N GLY A 76 17.04 -10.26 11.71
CA GLY A 76 17.44 -9.30 10.68
C GLY A 76 17.31 -9.84 9.25
N LEU A 77 17.33 -8.93 8.27
CA LEU A 77 17.15 -9.26 6.85
C LEU A 77 18.29 -10.12 6.29
N ALA A 78 19.53 -9.90 6.75
CA ALA A 78 20.69 -10.65 6.28
C ALA A 78 20.57 -12.16 6.55
N TYR A 79 19.91 -12.53 7.67
CA TYR A 79 19.73 -13.93 8.06
C TYR A 79 18.97 -14.74 7.01
N LEU A 80 17.99 -14.12 6.34
CA LEU A 80 17.19 -14.77 5.30
C LEU A 80 18.05 -15.37 4.18
N PHE A 81 19.19 -14.75 3.86
CA PHE A 81 20.10 -15.23 2.81
C PHE A 81 20.97 -16.43 3.22
N SER A 82 20.91 -16.82 4.49
CA SER A 82 21.60 -17.99 5.03
C SER A 82 20.63 -19.00 5.66
N TRP A 83 19.33 -18.72 5.62
CA TRP A 83 18.35 -19.46 6.38
C TRP A 83 17.86 -20.70 5.62
N HIS A 84 18.25 -21.87 6.13
CA HIS A 84 17.66 -23.16 5.79
C HIS A 84 16.67 -23.56 6.88
N ASP A 85 15.40 -23.73 6.51
CA ASP A 85 14.31 -24.06 7.43
C ASP A 85 14.05 -25.57 7.44
N TYR A 86 14.34 -26.22 8.57
CA TYR A 86 14.05 -27.64 8.79
C TYR A 86 12.69 -27.89 9.47
N ALA A 87 11.94 -26.84 9.82
CA ALA A 87 10.60 -26.99 10.40
C ALA A 87 9.59 -27.49 9.35
N GLY A 88 9.79 -27.16 8.08
CA GLY A 88 9.06 -27.74 6.94
C GLY A 88 9.89 -28.78 6.20
N TRP A 89 9.22 -29.68 5.45
CA TRP A 89 9.87 -30.62 4.52
C TRP A 89 10.93 -31.53 5.16
N TYR A 90 10.68 -32.07 6.35
CA TYR A 90 11.59 -33.00 7.01
C TYR A 90 11.84 -34.25 6.15
N PRO A 91 13.10 -34.76 6.05
CA PRO A 91 14.32 -34.26 6.70
C PRO A 91 15.09 -33.20 5.89
N HIS A 92 14.68 -32.92 4.65
CA HIS A 92 15.45 -32.10 3.70
C HIS A 92 15.42 -30.60 4.02
N GLY A 93 14.35 -30.12 4.64
CA GLY A 93 14.15 -28.69 4.85
C GLY A 93 13.89 -27.93 3.55
N ARG A 94 13.91 -26.60 3.64
CA ARG A 94 13.77 -25.69 2.50
C ARG A 94 14.70 -24.49 2.64
N ASP A 95 15.24 -24.06 1.51
CA ASP A 95 16.02 -22.83 1.42
C ASP A 95 15.08 -21.63 1.34
N MET A 96 15.08 -20.80 2.39
CA MET A 96 14.11 -19.72 2.52
C MET A 96 14.36 -18.58 1.54
N ARG A 97 15.54 -18.50 0.92
CA ARG A 97 15.84 -17.49 -0.10
C ARG A 97 14.92 -17.55 -1.31
N TYR A 98 14.57 -18.76 -1.73
CA TYR A 98 13.81 -18.99 -2.96
C TYR A 98 12.31 -19.08 -2.71
N VAL A 99 11.91 -19.39 -1.48
CA VAL A 99 10.51 -19.66 -1.12
C VAL A 99 9.87 -18.44 -0.44
N SER A 100 10.66 -17.55 0.17
CA SER A 100 10.12 -16.40 0.88
C SER A 100 9.63 -15.30 -0.06
N ASN A 101 8.49 -14.71 0.29
CA ASN A 101 8.04 -13.46 -0.31
C ASN A 101 8.78 -12.29 0.37
N LEU A 102 9.81 -11.80 -0.29
CA LEU A 102 10.63 -10.69 0.21
C LEU A 102 9.83 -9.39 0.30
N GLY A 103 9.07 -9.05 -0.74
CA GLY A 103 8.36 -7.78 -0.81
C GLY A 103 7.40 -7.55 0.35
N LEU A 104 6.52 -8.52 0.62
CA LEU A 104 5.50 -8.43 1.68
C LEU A 104 6.12 -8.42 3.06
N THR A 105 7.00 -9.38 3.32
CA THR A 105 7.55 -9.61 4.66
C THR A 105 8.49 -8.49 5.08
N VAL A 106 9.34 -8.01 4.17
CA VAL A 106 10.23 -6.87 4.46
C VAL A 106 9.42 -5.59 4.66
N THR A 107 8.37 -5.37 3.87
CA THR A 107 7.50 -4.20 4.03
C THR A 107 6.79 -4.21 5.39
N ALA A 108 6.23 -5.35 5.81
CA ALA A 108 5.61 -5.46 7.12
C ALA A 108 6.60 -5.21 8.27
N VAL A 109 7.81 -5.79 8.19
CA VAL A 109 8.86 -5.55 9.20
C VAL A 109 9.31 -4.08 9.22
N ALA A 110 9.45 -3.44 8.06
CA ALA A 110 9.83 -2.03 7.96
C ALA A 110 8.75 -1.14 8.59
N VAL A 111 7.48 -1.36 8.25
CA VAL A 111 6.34 -0.63 8.85
C VAL A 111 6.29 -0.87 10.35
N HIS A 112 6.47 -2.11 10.81
CA HIS A 112 6.51 -2.44 12.23
C HIS A 112 7.61 -1.65 12.96
N LYS A 113 8.84 -1.65 12.44
CA LYS A 113 9.96 -0.90 13.02
C LYS A 113 9.70 0.60 13.06
N ILE A 114 9.13 1.18 12.00
CA ILE A 114 8.76 2.60 11.96
C ILE A 114 7.73 2.91 13.05
N LEU A 115 6.69 2.09 13.19
CA LEU A 115 5.67 2.26 14.24
C LEU A 115 6.28 2.15 15.65
N SER A 116 7.18 1.19 15.86
CA SER A 116 7.90 1.03 17.13
C SER A 116 8.77 2.25 17.45
N ILE A 117 9.48 2.82 16.47
CA ILE A 117 10.27 4.07 16.63
C ILE A 117 9.37 5.25 17.01
N LEU A 118 8.16 5.30 16.45
CA LEU A 118 7.15 6.31 16.79
C LEU A 118 6.44 6.07 18.12
N GLY A 119 6.76 4.98 18.84
CA GLY A 119 6.13 4.60 20.10
C GLY A 119 4.71 4.05 19.94
N ILE A 120 4.30 3.68 18.72
CA ILE A 120 2.99 3.09 18.43
C ILE A 120 3.13 1.57 18.54
N SER A 121 2.63 1.01 19.64
CA SER A 121 2.53 -0.44 19.80
C SER A 121 1.14 -0.92 19.39
N LEU A 122 1.10 -1.90 18.48
CA LEU A 122 -0.11 -2.59 18.05
C LEU A 122 -0.40 -3.85 18.90
N ALA A 123 0.29 -4.04 20.03
CA ALA A 123 0.04 -5.17 20.91
C ALA A 123 -1.37 -5.07 21.52
N SER A 124 -2.10 -6.18 21.50
CA SER A 124 -3.48 -6.26 22.00
C SER A 124 -3.62 -7.43 22.97
N ASN A 125 -4.14 -7.17 24.17
CA ASN A 125 -4.49 -8.21 25.13
C ASN A 125 -6.01 -8.50 25.11
N ALA A 126 -6.67 -8.22 23.97
CA ALA A 126 -8.12 -8.30 23.85
C ALA A 126 -8.67 -9.72 24.08
N ASN A 127 -7.90 -10.75 23.76
CA ASN A 127 -8.26 -12.14 24.05
C ASN A 127 -7.10 -12.85 24.79
N PRO A 128 -7.25 -13.13 26.10
CA PRO A 128 -6.24 -13.84 26.89
C PRO A 128 -5.94 -15.27 26.41
N LEU A 129 -6.82 -15.84 25.60
CA LEU A 129 -6.68 -17.21 25.06
C LEU A 129 -5.83 -17.26 23.79
N ASP A 130 -5.56 -16.12 23.15
CA ASP A 130 -4.71 -16.04 21.96
C ASP A 130 -3.38 -15.33 22.26
N PRO A 131 -2.30 -16.09 22.48
CA PRO A 131 -0.99 -15.51 22.76
C PRO A 131 -0.42 -14.73 21.57
N LEU A 132 -0.86 -14.96 20.33
CA LEU A 132 -0.36 -14.24 19.15
C LEU A 132 -0.79 -12.78 19.14
N LEU A 133 -1.93 -12.44 19.74
CA LEU A 133 -2.38 -11.05 19.87
C LEU A 133 -1.45 -10.19 20.72
N SER A 134 -0.62 -10.80 21.58
CA SER A 134 0.41 -10.06 22.31
C SER A 134 1.54 -9.58 21.40
N ASP A 135 1.72 -10.18 20.21
CA ASP A 135 2.75 -9.80 19.26
C ASP A 135 2.30 -8.59 18.40
N PRO A 136 2.93 -7.42 18.53
CA PRO A 136 2.58 -6.25 17.72
C PRO A 136 2.81 -6.45 16.22
N LEU A 137 3.75 -7.31 15.82
CA LEU A 137 3.97 -7.63 14.40
C LEU A 137 2.81 -8.47 13.84
N TYR A 138 2.30 -9.41 14.62
CA TYR A 138 1.14 -10.23 14.23
C TYR A 138 -0.09 -9.35 14.00
N ASN A 139 -0.40 -8.46 14.95
CA ASN A 139 -1.52 -7.53 14.79
C ASN A 139 -1.36 -6.60 13.59
N LEU A 140 -0.13 -6.15 13.30
CA LEU A 140 0.14 -5.40 12.08
C LEU A 140 -0.21 -6.23 10.85
N CYS A 141 0.24 -7.48 10.76
CA CYS A 141 -0.05 -8.37 9.64
C CYS A 141 -1.56 -8.57 9.45
N VAL A 142 -2.33 -8.70 10.54
CA VAL A 142 -3.80 -8.84 10.48
C VAL A 142 -4.47 -7.60 9.87
N ILE A 143 -4.04 -6.38 10.22
CA ILE A 143 -4.64 -5.13 9.70
C ILE A 143 -4.04 -4.66 8.38
N PHE A 144 -2.85 -5.15 8.02
CA PHE A 144 -2.07 -4.72 6.87
C PHE A 144 -2.86 -4.69 5.55
N PRO A 145 -3.70 -5.69 5.22
CA PRO A 145 -4.46 -5.70 3.97
C PRO A 145 -5.40 -4.51 3.81
N ILE A 146 -5.93 -4.00 4.92
CA ILE A 146 -6.84 -2.84 4.92
C ILE A 146 -6.07 -1.57 4.59
N ILE A 147 -4.88 -1.40 5.18
CA ILE A 147 -3.99 -0.27 4.89
C ILE A 147 -3.56 -0.32 3.42
N ALA A 148 -3.12 -1.49 2.95
CA ALA A 148 -2.72 -1.70 1.56
C ALA A 148 -3.87 -1.42 0.59
N THR A 149 -5.10 -1.85 0.90
CA THR A 149 -6.29 -1.56 0.10
C THR A 149 -6.56 -0.06 0.03
N ALA A 150 -6.52 0.65 1.16
CA ALA A 150 -6.77 2.09 1.16
C ALA A 150 -5.78 2.82 0.24
N LEU A 151 -4.50 2.44 0.28
CA LEU A 151 -3.48 2.95 -0.64
C LEU A 151 -3.76 2.54 -2.09
N THR A 152 -4.25 1.33 -2.33
CA THR A 152 -4.61 0.82 -3.66
C THR A 152 -5.76 1.60 -4.28
N CYS A 153 -6.80 1.92 -3.50
CA CYS A 153 -7.91 2.77 -3.91
C CYS A 153 -7.44 4.19 -4.27
N VAL A 154 -6.46 4.73 -3.55
CA VAL A 154 -5.84 6.02 -3.91
C VAL A 154 -5.01 5.88 -5.20
N ALA A 155 -4.23 4.81 -5.35
CA ALA A 155 -3.42 4.58 -6.53
C ALA A 155 -4.28 4.46 -7.81
N ILE A 156 -5.39 3.69 -7.75
CA ILE A 156 -6.29 3.54 -8.91
C ILE A 156 -7.07 4.83 -9.21
N TYR A 157 -7.40 5.63 -8.19
CA TYR A 157 -7.97 6.97 -8.38
C TYR A 157 -7.01 7.84 -9.19
N ILE A 158 -5.72 7.83 -8.85
CA ILE A 158 -4.69 8.59 -9.55
C ILE A 158 -4.57 8.12 -11.00
N LEU A 159 -4.49 6.81 -11.24
CA LEU A 159 -4.41 6.25 -12.59
C LEU A 159 -5.63 6.63 -13.44
N GLY A 160 -6.83 6.40 -12.91
CA GLY A 160 -8.08 6.70 -13.61
C GLY A 160 -8.27 8.20 -13.89
N ARG A 161 -7.79 9.06 -12.98
CA ARG A 161 -7.77 10.50 -13.19
C ARG A 161 -6.83 10.90 -14.33
N ASP A 162 -5.65 10.29 -14.39
CA ASP A 162 -4.64 10.62 -15.41
C ASP A 162 -5.05 10.12 -16.82
N LEU A 163 -5.79 9.00 -16.92
CA LEU A 163 -6.28 8.47 -18.20
C LEU A 163 -7.55 9.16 -18.72
N GLY A 164 -8.31 9.78 -17.83
CA GLY A 164 -9.54 10.48 -18.18
C GLY A 164 -9.62 11.78 -17.43
N ARG A 165 -10.41 11.78 -16.37
CA ARG A 165 -10.62 12.93 -15.47
C ARG A 165 -10.96 12.42 -14.08
N GLU A 166 -11.13 13.36 -13.16
CA GLU A 166 -11.46 13.10 -11.75
C GLU A 166 -12.63 12.13 -11.54
N ALA A 167 -13.68 12.24 -12.35
CA ALA A 167 -14.84 11.34 -12.26
C ALA A 167 -14.48 9.87 -12.55
N VAL A 168 -13.60 9.64 -13.54
CA VAL A 168 -13.11 8.30 -13.89
C VAL A 168 -12.27 7.74 -12.75
N GLY A 169 -11.40 8.56 -12.16
CA GLY A 169 -10.62 8.17 -10.98
C GLY A 169 -11.51 7.79 -9.78
N LEU A 170 -12.52 8.61 -9.45
CA LEU A 170 -13.44 8.33 -8.34
C LEU A 170 -14.24 7.04 -8.60
N LEU A 171 -14.73 6.85 -9.82
CA LEU A 171 -15.46 5.64 -10.19
C LEU A 171 -14.55 4.41 -10.13
N ALA A 172 -13.32 4.49 -10.63
CA ALA A 172 -12.36 3.39 -10.59
C ALA A 172 -12.02 2.99 -9.14
N ALA A 173 -11.83 3.97 -8.25
CA ALA A 173 -11.59 3.70 -6.82
C ALA A 173 -12.80 3.07 -6.12
N LEU A 174 -14.01 3.53 -6.44
CA LEU A 174 -15.23 2.94 -5.90
C LEU A 174 -15.40 1.48 -6.37
N LEU A 175 -15.24 1.23 -7.67
CA LEU A 175 -15.39 -0.10 -8.25
C LEU A 175 -14.33 -1.07 -7.69
N LEU A 176 -13.06 -0.66 -7.61
CA LEU A 176 -12.02 -1.50 -7.00
C LEU A 176 -12.25 -1.74 -5.50
N GLY A 177 -12.76 -0.73 -4.79
CA GLY A 177 -13.08 -0.83 -3.37
C GLY A 177 -14.21 -1.83 -3.07
N LEU A 178 -15.18 -1.94 -3.99
CA LEU A 178 -16.36 -2.81 -3.89
C LEU A 178 -16.25 -4.13 -4.66
N ASP A 179 -15.18 -4.33 -5.42
CA ASP A 179 -14.96 -5.56 -6.19
C ASP A 179 -14.83 -6.77 -5.26
N LEU A 180 -15.69 -7.78 -5.44
CA LEU A 180 -15.74 -8.96 -4.58
C LEU A 180 -14.46 -9.79 -4.66
N SER A 181 -13.86 -9.89 -5.85
CA SER A 181 -12.63 -10.66 -6.06
C SER A 181 -11.47 -10.03 -5.29
N HIS A 182 -11.38 -8.70 -5.35
CA HIS A 182 -10.40 -7.93 -4.60
C HIS A 182 -10.66 -8.00 -3.09
N ILE A 183 -11.91 -7.86 -2.63
CA ILE A 183 -12.27 -7.99 -1.21
C ILE A 183 -11.87 -9.36 -0.66
N GLY A 184 -12.10 -10.45 -1.41
CA GLY A 184 -11.76 -11.81 -0.99
C GLY A 184 -10.26 -12.04 -0.76
N ARG A 185 -9.39 -11.25 -1.39
CA ARG A 185 -7.93 -11.32 -1.26
C ARG A 185 -7.32 -10.12 -0.52
N THR A 186 -8.13 -9.30 0.14
CA THR A 186 -7.65 -8.11 0.88
C THR A 186 -8.47 -7.82 2.15
N SER A 187 -9.26 -8.79 2.60
CA SER A 187 -9.98 -8.68 3.88
C SER A 187 -9.02 -8.70 5.06
N LEU A 188 -9.49 -8.28 6.24
CA LEU A 188 -8.78 -8.44 7.51
C LEU A 188 -8.19 -9.84 7.61
N GLY A 189 -6.93 -9.96 8.01
CA GLY A 189 -6.25 -11.25 8.16
C GLY A 189 -5.67 -11.86 6.89
N TRP A 190 -6.00 -11.36 5.68
CA TRP A 190 -5.45 -11.83 4.41
C TRP A 190 -4.04 -11.27 4.17
N PHE A 191 -3.07 -11.63 5.00
CA PHE A 191 -1.69 -11.14 4.88
C PHE A 191 -0.91 -11.92 3.82
N ASP A 192 -1.22 -11.66 2.55
CA ASP A 192 -0.66 -12.37 1.40
C ASP A 192 -0.22 -11.41 0.28
N ASP A 193 0.41 -11.96 -0.75
CA ASP A 193 1.15 -11.28 -1.80
C ASP A 193 0.31 -10.36 -2.69
N GLU A 194 -0.96 -10.67 -2.89
CA GLU A 194 -1.85 -9.86 -3.72
C GLU A 194 -2.10 -8.48 -3.13
N THR A 195 -2.05 -8.36 -1.79
CA THR A 195 -2.32 -7.10 -1.07
C THR A 195 -1.39 -5.97 -1.50
N ILE A 196 -0.11 -6.27 -1.67
CA ILE A 196 0.89 -5.33 -2.19
C ILE A 196 1.11 -5.48 -3.69
N GLY A 197 0.82 -6.65 -4.26
CA GLY A 197 0.96 -6.93 -5.67
C GLY A 197 0.06 -6.03 -6.52
N ILE A 198 -1.23 -5.94 -6.18
CA ILE A 198 -2.18 -5.10 -6.92
C ILE A 198 -1.82 -3.61 -6.78
N LEU A 199 -1.48 -3.15 -5.58
CA LEU A 199 -0.98 -1.79 -5.33
C LEU A 199 0.20 -1.45 -6.24
N SER A 200 1.20 -2.33 -6.25
CA SER A 200 2.45 -2.13 -6.99
C SER A 200 2.20 -2.15 -8.50
N ALA A 201 1.36 -3.05 -8.99
CA ALA A 201 0.97 -3.09 -10.39
C ALA A 201 0.32 -1.78 -10.85
N ILE A 202 -0.63 -1.24 -10.06
CA ILE A 202 -1.29 0.03 -10.38
C ILE A 202 -0.29 1.20 -10.33
N LEU A 203 0.61 1.23 -9.35
CA LEU A 203 1.67 2.24 -9.28
C LEU A 203 2.61 2.17 -10.48
N THR A 204 3.04 0.96 -10.88
CA THR A 204 3.85 0.76 -12.08
C THR A 204 3.16 1.30 -13.32
N LEU A 205 1.90 0.94 -13.54
CA LEU A 205 1.13 1.45 -14.68
C LEU A 205 0.94 2.97 -14.63
N THR A 206 0.74 3.53 -13.44
CA THR A 206 0.60 4.98 -13.24
C THR A 206 1.89 5.71 -13.60
N PHE A 207 3.03 5.25 -13.09
CA PHE A 207 4.31 5.87 -13.36
C PHE A 207 4.74 5.67 -14.81
N PHE A 208 4.54 4.48 -15.38
CA PHE A 208 4.80 4.20 -16.78
C PHE A 208 3.98 5.13 -17.69
N ASN A 209 2.67 5.27 -17.44
CA ASN A 209 1.81 6.17 -18.21
C ASN A 209 2.29 7.64 -18.13
N ARG A 210 2.72 8.09 -16.94
CA ARG A 210 3.30 9.43 -16.77
C ARG A 210 4.67 9.61 -17.40
N ALA A 211 5.46 8.54 -17.53
CA ALA A 211 6.76 8.59 -18.17
C ALA A 211 6.62 8.84 -19.69
N ILE A 212 5.63 8.23 -20.32
CA ILE A 212 5.39 8.35 -21.78
C ILE A 212 4.52 9.55 -22.18
N ASP A 213 3.90 10.23 -21.21
CA ASP A 213 3.05 11.42 -21.42
C ASP A 213 3.85 12.56 -22.06
N ASN A 214 3.36 13.09 -23.18
CA ASN A 214 4.02 14.15 -23.95
C ASN A 214 3.85 15.55 -23.36
N GLU A 215 2.82 15.78 -22.54
CA GLU A 215 2.54 17.10 -21.95
C GLU A 215 3.51 17.44 -20.81
N ARG A 216 4.23 16.43 -20.31
CA ARG A 216 5.15 16.56 -19.18
C ARG A 216 6.56 16.95 -19.60
N ASP A 217 7.31 17.58 -18.71
CA ASP A 217 8.72 17.87 -18.97
C ASP A 217 9.56 16.59 -19.03
N LEU A 218 10.62 16.59 -19.85
CA LEU A 218 11.53 15.44 -20.01
C LEU A 218 12.16 14.99 -18.67
N ARG A 219 12.52 15.95 -17.80
CA ARG A 219 13.05 15.64 -16.47
C ARG A 219 12.05 14.85 -15.62
N SER A 220 10.76 15.24 -15.69
CA SER A 220 9.71 14.53 -14.96
C SER A 220 9.45 13.15 -15.55
N SER A 221 9.54 13.01 -16.88
CA SER A 221 9.43 11.72 -17.57
C SER A 221 10.52 10.73 -17.10
N VAL A 222 11.78 11.17 -16.97
CA VAL A 222 12.87 10.33 -16.42
C VAL A 222 12.61 9.92 -14.97
N VAL A 223 12.11 10.82 -14.12
CA VAL A 223 11.77 10.49 -12.74
C VAL A 223 10.64 9.45 -12.69
N TYR A 224 9.61 9.61 -13.52
CA TYR A 224 8.53 8.63 -13.58
C TYR A 224 8.96 7.29 -14.17
N ALA A 225 9.87 7.26 -15.14
CA ALA A 225 10.47 6.02 -15.62
C ALA A 225 11.24 5.29 -14.51
N ALA A 226 12.05 6.02 -13.73
CA ALA A 226 12.73 5.45 -12.57
C ALA A 226 11.75 4.90 -11.52
N LEU A 227 10.68 5.64 -11.22
CA LEU A 227 9.62 5.18 -10.30
C LEU A 227 8.85 3.98 -10.85
N ALA A 228 8.61 3.92 -12.16
CA ALA A 228 8.01 2.77 -12.83
C ALA A 228 8.92 1.53 -12.68
N GLY A 229 10.21 1.67 -12.93
CA GLY A 229 11.19 0.60 -12.73
C GLY A 229 11.29 0.13 -11.29
N VAL A 230 11.33 1.06 -10.31
CA VAL A 230 11.37 0.72 -8.88
C VAL A 230 10.09 0.00 -8.44
N SER A 231 8.92 0.50 -8.82
CA SER A 231 7.64 -0.14 -8.50
C SER A 231 7.49 -1.51 -9.16
N LEU A 232 7.96 -1.66 -10.41
CA LEU A 232 7.96 -2.95 -11.11
C LEU A 232 8.92 -3.94 -10.47
N GLY A 233 10.13 -3.49 -10.09
CA GLY A 233 11.09 -4.30 -9.36
C GLY A 233 10.54 -4.76 -8.02
N TYR A 234 9.88 -3.86 -7.27
CA TYR A 234 9.18 -4.21 -6.05
C TYR A 234 8.06 -5.23 -6.30
N LEU A 235 7.25 -5.06 -7.35
CA LEU A 235 6.25 -6.04 -7.74
C LEU A 235 6.87 -7.42 -8.04
N CYS A 236 7.98 -7.49 -8.77
CA CYS A 236 8.69 -8.75 -9.05
C CYS A 236 9.22 -9.44 -7.79
N MET A 237 9.59 -8.68 -6.76
CA MET A 237 10.00 -9.22 -5.45
C MET A 237 8.81 -9.60 -4.56
N SER A 238 7.62 -9.15 -4.92
CA SER A 238 6.42 -9.21 -4.09
C SER A 238 5.38 -10.20 -4.58
N TRP A 239 5.26 -10.48 -5.88
CA TRP A 239 4.16 -11.29 -6.40
C TRP A 239 4.53 -12.02 -7.69
N GLY A 240 4.21 -13.32 -7.77
CA GLY A 240 4.49 -14.14 -8.96
C GLY A 240 3.79 -13.65 -10.23
N ALA A 241 2.62 -13.01 -10.10
CA ALA A 241 1.89 -12.44 -11.23
C ALA A 241 2.56 -11.20 -11.85
N ALA A 242 3.69 -10.73 -11.31
CA ALA A 242 4.50 -9.66 -11.90
C ALA A 242 4.82 -9.89 -13.39
N ARG A 243 4.99 -11.16 -13.80
CA ARG A 243 5.23 -11.56 -15.20
C ARG A 243 4.15 -11.05 -16.15
N TYR A 244 2.90 -10.97 -15.68
CA TYR A 244 1.78 -10.45 -16.46
C TYR A 244 1.94 -8.95 -16.75
N ILE A 245 2.31 -8.16 -15.74
CA ILE A 245 2.52 -6.72 -15.90
C ILE A 245 3.71 -6.44 -16.83
N VAL A 246 4.81 -7.19 -16.67
CA VAL A 246 5.97 -7.09 -17.59
C VAL A 246 5.55 -7.39 -19.02
N ALA A 247 4.80 -8.47 -19.24
CA ALA A 247 4.34 -8.86 -20.57
C ALA A 247 3.40 -7.82 -21.19
N ILE A 248 2.48 -7.24 -20.41
CA ILE A 248 1.59 -6.18 -20.89
C ILE A 248 2.36 -4.93 -21.28
N ILE A 249 3.31 -4.49 -20.47
CA ILE A 249 4.12 -3.30 -20.78
C ILE A 249 4.92 -3.54 -22.07
N ALA A 250 5.55 -4.71 -22.20
CA ALA A 250 6.28 -5.08 -23.41
C ALA A 250 5.37 -5.11 -24.65
N LEU A 251 4.19 -5.72 -24.54
CA LEU A 251 3.21 -5.77 -25.62
C LEU A 251 2.70 -4.37 -25.99
N PHE A 252 2.41 -3.53 -25.00
CA PHE A 252 1.98 -2.16 -25.21
C PHE A 252 3.04 -1.34 -25.96
N SER A 253 4.30 -1.42 -25.53
CA SER A 253 5.43 -0.79 -26.20
C SER A 253 5.62 -1.32 -27.63
N PHE A 254 5.48 -2.63 -27.83
CA PHE A 254 5.54 -3.25 -29.17
C PHE A 254 4.43 -2.72 -30.09
N VAL A 255 3.19 -2.62 -29.61
CA VAL A 255 2.07 -2.05 -30.37
C VAL A 255 2.36 -0.60 -30.74
N LEU A 256 2.89 0.22 -29.82
CA LEU A 256 3.28 1.61 -30.11
C LEU A 256 4.34 1.71 -31.22
N LEU A 257 5.31 0.79 -31.25
CA LEU A 257 6.30 0.71 -32.33
C LEU A 257 5.64 0.39 -33.68
N VAL A 258 4.77 -0.63 -33.71
CA VAL A 258 4.08 -1.08 -34.95
C VAL A 258 3.20 0.02 -35.54
N ILE A 259 2.47 0.77 -34.71
CA ILE A 259 1.62 1.89 -35.16
C ILE A 259 2.42 3.19 -35.41
N LYS A 260 3.75 3.14 -35.31
CA LYS A 260 4.66 4.29 -35.52
C LYS A 260 4.40 5.46 -34.57
N ARG A 261 3.93 5.19 -33.34
CA ARG A 261 3.74 6.18 -32.27
C ARG A 261 4.85 6.09 -31.21
N TYR A 262 6.08 5.88 -31.65
CA TYR A 262 7.23 5.82 -30.76
C TYR A 262 7.82 7.22 -30.53
N SER A 263 8.42 7.42 -29.37
CA SER A 263 9.11 8.65 -29.00
C SER A 263 10.36 8.30 -28.18
N SER A 264 11.29 9.24 -28.02
CA SER A 264 12.43 9.04 -27.13
C SER A 264 12.01 8.78 -25.67
N ARG A 265 10.79 9.18 -25.28
CA ARG A 265 10.22 8.88 -23.95
C ARG A 265 9.89 7.40 -23.79
N LEU A 266 9.40 6.75 -24.85
CA LEU A 266 9.13 5.31 -24.84
C LEU A 266 10.43 4.48 -24.68
N LEU A 267 11.55 5.01 -25.16
CA LEU A 267 12.86 4.37 -24.97
C LEU A 267 13.38 4.53 -23.53
N LEU A 268 12.98 5.61 -22.84
CA LEU A 268 13.39 5.89 -21.46
C LEU A 268 12.50 5.19 -20.43
N SER A 269 11.23 4.93 -20.76
CA SER A 269 10.17 4.43 -19.87
C SER A 269 10.25 2.95 -19.55
#